data_AF-A0AAD1YEJ4-F1
#
_entry.id   AF-A0AAD1YEJ4-F1
#
_cell.length_a   1.000
_cell.length_b   1.000
_cell.length_c   1.000
_cell.angle_alpha   90.00
_cell.angle_beta   90.00
_cell.angle_gamma   90.00
#
_symmetry.space_group_name_H-M   'P 1'
#
loop_
_entity.id
_entity.type
_entity.pdbx_description
1 polymer ?
#
loop_
_entity_poly.entity_id
_entity_poly.type
_entity_poly.pdbx_seq_one_letter_code
_entity_poly.pdbx_strand_id
1 'polypeptide(L)'
;MSKFIEVHETIINVDDIRKVEFLGDDIYLGLFPKGQHGEYICDFIPFDFARIHTFDGNVIPLFIHLYIPEEEESEDDWIKRNRDYISMTMTQLSDILKPINITGKEYFDF
;
A
#
# COMPACT_ATOMS: atom_id res chain seq x y z
N MET A 1 26.37 -4.06 3.64
CA MET A 1 25.76 -2.77 3.27
C MET A 1 24.30 -2.88 3.63
N SER A 2 23.79 -1.99 4.47
CA SER A 2 22.37 -1.94 4.80
C SER A 2 21.57 -1.52 3.57
N LYS A 3 20.42 -2.16 3.36
CA LYS A 3 19.51 -1.85 2.25
C LYS A 3 18.43 -0.92 2.78
N PHE A 4 18.21 0.19 2.09
CA PHE A 4 17.16 1.15 2.44
C PHE A 4 16.10 1.14 1.35
N ILE A 5 14.85 1.37 1.74
CA ILE A 5 13.73 1.64 0.85
C ILE A 5 13.17 3.00 1.16
N GLU A 6 12.69 3.69 0.12
CA GLU A 6 11.88 4.89 0.29
C GLU A 6 10.43 4.51 0.05
N VAL A 7 9.57 4.85 1.01
CA VAL A 7 8.13 4.66 0.90
C VAL A 7 7.45 5.96 1.33
N HIS A 8 6.75 6.63 0.41
CA HIS A 8 6.10 7.92 0.65
C HIS A 8 6.98 8.92 1.42
N GLU A 9 8.15 9.25 0.84
CA GLU A 9 9.16 10.18 1.41
C GLU A 9 9.78 9.70 2.74
N THR A 10 9.44 8.50 3.21
CA THR A 10 10.02 7.89 4.41
C THR A 10 11.11 6.89 4.01
N ILE A 11 12.34 7.13 4.45
CA ILE A 11 13.46 6.20 4.25
C ILE A 11 13.48 5.19 5.40
N ILE A 12 13.37 3.91 5.06
CA ILE A 12 13.31 2.80 6.00
C ILE A 12 14.47 1.85 5.73
N ASN A 13 15.20 1.49 6.78
CA ASN A 13 16.18 0.41 6.71
C ASN A 13 15.44 -0.93 6.68
N VAL A 14 15.70 -1.75 5.66
CA VAL A 14 15.03 -3.04 5.46
C VAL A 14 15.29 -3.99 6.62
N ASP A 15 16.47 -3.91 7.25
CA ASP A 15 16.86 -4.78 8.37
C ASP A 15 16.02 -4.48 9.64
N ASP A 16 15.42 -3.29 9.73
CA ASP A 16 14.58 -2.88 10.87
C ASP A 16 13.11 -3.31 10.69
N ILE A 17 12.73 -3.81 9.51
CA ILE A 17 11.35 -4.24 9.20
C ILE A 17 11.12 -5.63 9.80
N ARG A 18 10.15 -5.71 10.71
CA ARG A 18 9.70 -6.96 11.33
C ARG A 18 8.63 -7.66 10.49
N LYS A 19 7.63 -6.93 10.03
CA LYS A 19 6.55 -7.46 9.18
C LYS A 19 5.90 -6.33 8.38
N VAL A 20 5.30 -6.70 7.26
CA VAL A 20 4.35 -5.86 6.54
C VAL A 20 2.96 -6.46 6.69
N GLU A 21 2.00 -5.65 7.09
CA GLU A 21 0.61 -6.01 7.26
C GLU A 21 -0.21 -5.32 6.18
N PHE A 22 -0.80 -6.11 5.28
CA PHE A 22 -1.74 -5.60 4.30
C PHE A 22 -3.10 -5.38 4.96
N LEU A 23 -3.67 -4.19 4.80
CA LEU A 23 -4.96 -3.82 5.40
C LEU A 23 -6.11 -4.06 4.43
N GLY A 24 -5.93 -3.73 3.14
CA GLY A 24 -6.95 -3.93 2.11
C GLY A 24 -6.78 -3.03 0.90
N ASP A 25 -7.57 -3.33 -0.12
CA ASP A 25 -7.69 -2.60 -1.38
C ASP A 25 -9.18 -2.35 -1.71
N ASP A 26 -10.00 -2.21 -0.67
CA ASP A 26 -11.44 -1.90 -0.74
C ASP A 26 -11.67 -0.45 -1.17
N ILE A 27 -11.35 -0.18 -2.44
CA ILE A 27 -11.45 1.12 -3.09
C ILE A 27 -12.78 1.22 -3.84
N TYR A 28 -13.52 2.29 -3.59
CA TYR A 28 -14.79 2.60 -4.26
C TYR A 28 -15.10 4.10 -4.11
N LEU A 29 -15.92 4.68 -5.00
CA LEU A 29 -16.17 6.13 -5.00
C LEU A 29 -16.92 6.64 -3.76
N GLY A 30 -17.62 5.76 -3.06
CA GLY A 30 -18.28 6.08 -1.78
C GLY A 30 -17.33 6.51 -0.66
N LEU A 31 -16.02 6.33 -0.82
CA LEU A 31 -15.01 6.83 0.12
C LEU A 31 -14.85 8.36 0.07
N PHE A 32 -15.20 9.01 -1.04
CA PHE A 32 -15.07 10.45 -1.16
C PHE A 32 -16.24 11.16 -0.47
N PRO A 33 -15.96 12.08 0.48
CA PRO A 33 -17.00 12.87 1.11
C PRO A 33 -17.68 13.76 0.07
N LYS A 34 -19.02 13.79 0.12
CA LYS A 34 -19.85 14.64 -0.71
C LYS A 34 -20.48 15.77 0.10
N GLY A 35 -20.57 16.94 -0.49
CA GLY A 35 -21.26 18.11 0.04
C GLY A 35 -22.77 17.98 -0.04
N GLN A 36 -23.47 19.02 0.40
CA GLN A 36 -24.94 19.03 0.44
C GLN A 36 -25.59 18.97 -0.95
N HIS A 37 -24.85 19.31 -2.00
CA HIS A 37 -25.31 19.30 -3.38
C HIS A 37 -24.70 18.16 -4.21
N GLY A 38 -24.04 17.20 -3.57
CA GLY A 38 -23.47 16.00 -4.22
C GLY A 38 -22.07 16.19 -4.81
N GLU A 39 -21.49 17.38 -4.67
CA GLU A 39 -20.13 17.72 -5.07
C GLU A 39 -19.08 17.07 -4.16
N TYR A 40 -17.92 16.69 -4.71
CA TYR A 40 -16.79 16.25 -3.89
C TYR A 40 -16.18 17.42 -3.15
N ILE A 41 -15.91 17.26 -1.84
CA ILE A 41 -15.37 18.33 -0.99
C ILE A 41 -13.85 18.24 -0.75
N CYS A 42 -13.18 17.31 -1.43
CA CYS A 42 -11.74 17.11 -1.36
C CYS A 42 -11.17 16.69 -2.72
N ASP A 43 -9.93 17.10 -2.97
CA ASP A 43 -9.22 16.75 -4.21
C ASP A 43 -8.67 15.31 -4.18
N PHE A 44 -8.34 14.81 -2.98
CA PHE A 44 -7.90 13.44 -2.76
C PHE A 44 -8.23 12.94 -1.35
N ILE A 45 -8.20 11.61 -1.17
CA ILE A 45 -8.23 10.96 0.15
C ILE A 45 -6.95 10.12 0.35
N PRO A 46 -6.30 10.19 1.52
CA PRO A 46 -5.21 9.28 1.87
C PRO A 46 -5.78 7.91 2.25
N PHE A 47 -5.48 6.88 1.47
CA PHE A 47 -5.98 5.52 1.67
C PHE A 47 -4.90 4.63 2.29
N ASP A 48 -5.09 4.24 3.56
CA ASP A 48 -4.20 3.36 4.34
C ASP A 48 -4.36 1.92 3.87
N PHE A 49 -3.44 1.43 3.03
CA PHE A 49 -3.55 0.09 2.44
C PHE A 49 -2.64 -0.94 3.13
N ALA A 50 -1.58 -0.50 3.81
CA ALA A 50 -0.64 -1.41 4.48
C ALA A 50 0.13 -0.72 5.61
N ARG A 51 0.72 -1.51 6.51
CA ARG A 51 1.55 -1.03 7.61
C ARG A 51 2.86 -1.79 7.67
N ILE A 52 3.96 -1.05 7.79
CA ILE A 52 5.28 -1.60 8.10
C ILE A 52 5.46 -1.55 9.61
N HIS A 53 5.64 -2.72 10.22
CA HIS A 53 5.99 -2.84 11.63
C HIS A 53 7.48 -3.09 11.74
N THR A 54 8.14 -2.34 12.60
CA THR A 54 9.59 -2.42 12.82
C THR A 54 9.92 -3.14 14.12
N PHE A 55 11.18 -3.54 14.32
CA PHE A 55 11.62 -4.24 15.53
C PHE A 55 11.64 -3.34 16.78
N ASP A 56 11.77 -2.03 16.63
CA ASP A 56 11.75 -1.07 17.73
C ASP A 56 10.32 -0.72 18.21
N GLY A 57 9.30 -1.25 17.51
CA GLY A 57 7.88 -1.06 17.84
C GLY A 57 7.20 0.06 17.05
N ASN A 58 7.90 0.74 16.15
CA ASN A 58 7.29 1.75 15.29
C ASN A 58 6.40 1.12 14.22
N VAL A 59 5.29 1.80 13.92
CA VAL A 59 4.35 1.44 12.86
C VAL A 59 4.34 2.57 11.84
N ILE A 60 4.76 2.25 10.62
CA ILE A 60 4.82 3.19 9.50
C ILE A 60 3.65 2.85 8.57
N PRO A 61 2.62 3.70 8.48
CA PRO A 61 1.51 3.48 7.57
C PRO A 61 1.92 3.76 6.11
N LEU A 62 1.34 2.99 5.19
CA LEU A 62 1.52 3.15 3.75
C LEU A 62 0.21 3.64 3.14
N PHE A 63 0.26 4.81 2.50
CA PHE A 63 -0.92 5.47 1.96
C PHE A 63 -0.78 5.76 0.48
N ILE A 64 -1.84 5.51 -0.29
CA ILE A 64 -1.96 6.12 -1.63
C ILE A 64 -2.89 7.31 -1.57
N HIS A 65 -2.60 8.33 -2.38
CA HIS A 65 -3.56 9.41 -2.61
C HIS A 65 -4.54 8.96 -3.69
N LEU A 66 -5.77 8.65 -3.28
CA LEU A 66 -6.87 8.40 -4.20
C LEU A 66 -7.43 9.74 -4.65
N TYR A 67 -7.24 10.07 -5.92
CA TYR A 67 -7.88 11.21 -6.57
C TYR A 67 -9.23 10.79 -7.15
N ILE A 68 -10.14 11.74 -7.37
CA ILE A 68 -11.39 11.45 -8.09
C ILE A 68 -11.10 10.97 -9.53
N PRO A 69 -12.01 10.20 -10.16
CA PRO A 69 -11.88 9.80 -11.56
C PRO A 69 -11.77 11.02 -12.47
N GLU A 70 -10.98 10.87 -13.54
CA GLU A 70 -10.92 11.88 -14.61
C GLU A 70 -12.25 11.93 -15.39
N GLU A 71 -12.52 13.02 -16.14
CA GLU A 71 -13.83 13.28 -16.79
C GLU A 71 -14.32 12.16 -17.73
N GLU A 72 -13.44 11.24 -18.16
CA GLU A 72 -13.75 10.11 -19.04
C GLU A 72 -13.40 8.74 -18.41
N GLU A 73 -12.92 8.71 -17.17
CA GLU A 73 -12.54 7.47 -16.48
C GLU A 73 -13.79 6.82 -15.85
N SER A 74 -14.05 5.56 -16.20
CA SER A 74 -15.12 4.79 -15.56
C SER A 74 -14.75 4.45 -14.11
N GLU A 75 -15.74 4.24 -13.24
CA GLU A 75 -15.48 3.82 -11.85
C GLU A 75 -14.68 2.52 -11.80
N ASP A 76 -15.00 1.54 -12.65
CA ASP A 76 -14.28 0.26 -12.69
C ASP A 76 -12.81 0.44 -13.11
N ASP A 77 -12.54 1.28 -14.12
CA ASP A 77 -11.17 1.57 -14.55
C ASP A 77 -10.39 2.32 -13.48
N TRP A 78 -11.04 3.27 -12.80
CA TRP A 78 -10.47 3.99 -11.67
C TRP A 78 -10.12 3.05 -10.51
N ILE A 79 -11.05 2.18 -10.10
CA ILE A 79 -10.80 1.17 -9.06
C ILE A 79 -9.63 0.30 -9.48
N LYS A 80 -9.63 -0.20 -10.72
CA LYS A 80 -8.58 -1.07 -11.25
C LYS A 80 -7.22 -0.38 -11.23
N ARG A 81 -7.10 0.85 -11.72
CA ARG A 81 -5.84 1.62 -11.73
C ARG A 81 -5.25 1.74 -10.33
N ASN A 82 -6.07 2.05 -9.34
CA ASN A 82 -5.61 2.21 -7.96
C ASN A 82 -5.24 0.86 -7.30
N ARG A 83 -6.00 -0.20 -7.58
CA ARG A 83 -5.67 -1.57 -7.12
C ARG A 83 -4.41 -2.14 -7.77
N ASP A 84 -4.20 -1.87 -9.04
CA ASP A 84 -3.00 -2.26 -9.77
C ASP A 84 -1.76 -1.59 -9.17
N TYR A 85 -1.88 -0.31 -8.80
CA TYR A 85 -0.82 0.41 -8.10
C TYR A 85 -0.51 -0.22 -6.73
N ILE A 86 -1.52 -0.48 -5.89
CA ILE A 86 -1.34 -1.17 -4.59
C ILE A 86 -0.65 -2.52 -4.79
N SER A 87 -1.12 -3.31 -5.75
CA SER A 87 -0.60 -4.64 -6.05
C SER A 87 0.87 -4.58 -6.48
N MET A 88 1.23 -3.61 -7.32
CA MET A 88 2.61 -3.38 -7.74
C MET A 88 3.50 -3.00 -6.55
N THR A 89 3.05 -2.07 -5.69
CA THR A 89 3.79 -1.68 -4.48
C THR A 89 3.99 -2.86 -3.54
N MET A 90 2.96 -3.65 -3.28
CA MET A 90 3.07 -4.85 -2.43
C MET A 90 4.00 -5.91 -3.02
N THR A 91 3.99 -6.08 -4.34
CA THR A 91 4.93 -6.97 -5.05
C THR A 91 6.36 -6.50 -4.87
N GLN A 92 6.64 -5.20 -5.07
CA GLN A 92 7.96 -4.62 -4.86
C GLN A 92 8.43 -4.76 -3.40
N LEU A 93 7.55 -4.52 -2.43
CA LEU A 93 7.86 -4.73 -1.02
C LEU A 93 8.20 -6.18 -0.73
N SER A 94 7.43 -7.14 -1.25
CA SER A 94 7.71 -8.57 -1.13
C SER A 94 9.07 -8.94 -1.73
N ASP A 95 9.38 -8.44 -2.93
CA ASP A 95 10.64 -8.68 -3.62
C ASP A 95 11.85 -8.07 -2.89
N ILE A 96 11.65 -6.96 -2.17
CA ILE A 96 12.69 -6.33 -1.37
C ILE A 96 12.91 -7.10 -0.07
N LEU A 97 11.81 -7.48 0.56
CA LEU A 97 11.77 -8.19 1.83
C LEU A 97 12.09 -9.67 1.72
N LYS A 98 12.32 -10.19 0.49
CA LYS A 98 12.53 -11.61 0.12
C LYS A 98 12.60 -12.49 1.35
N PRO A 99 11.64 -13.41 1.58
CA PRO A 99 11.52 -14.11 2.86
C PRO A 99 12.89 -14.47 3.38
N ILE A 100 13.29 -13.84 4.50
CA ILE A 100 14.47 -14.30 5.22
C ILE A 100 14.08 -15.72 5.60
N ASN A 101 14.62 -16.69 4.87
CA ASN A 101 14.42 -18.10 5.12
C ASN A 101 15.14 -18.38 6.45
N ILE A 102 14.45 -18.15 7.58
CA ILE A 102 15.05 -18.19 8.93
C ILE A 102 15.64 -19.58 9.24
N THR A 103 15.23 -20.62 8.50
CA THR A 103 15.63 -22.00 8.78
C THR A 103 16.31 -22.73 7.64
N GLY A 104 16.44 -22.16 6.43
CA GLY A 104 17.02 -22.87 5.28
C GLY A 104 16.33 -24.21 4.96
N LYS A 105 15.10 -24.42 5.43
CA LYS A 105 14.32 -25.63 5.18
C LYS A 105 13.35 -25.38 4.03
N GLU A 106 13.69 -25.88 2.86
CA GLU A 106 12.77 -26.04 1.75
C GLU A 106 11.85 -27.23 2.06
N TYR A 107 10.54 -27.01 2.08
CA TYR A 107 9.56 -28.09 2.11
C TYR A 107 9.09 -28.33 0.68
N PHE A 108 9.40 -29.52 0.15
CA PHE A 108 8.86 -30.00 -1.11
C PHE A 108 7.57 -30.76 -0.82
N ASP A 109 6.47 -30.40 -1.50
CA ASP A 109 5.27 -31.23 -1.53
C ASP A 109 5.55 -32.50 -2.35
N PHE A 110 5.27 -33.66 -1.77
CA PHE A 110 5.22 -34.98 -2.43
C PHE A 110 3.78 -35.39 -2.65
#